data_AF-A0A9N7AIZ1-F1
#
_entry.id   AF-A0A9N7AIZ1-F1
#
_cell.length_a   1.000
_cell.length_b   1.000
_cell.length_c   1.000
_cell.angle_alpha   90.00
_cell.angle_beta   90.00
_cell.angle_gamma   90.00
#
_symmetry.space_group_name_H-M   'P 1'
#
loop_
_entity.id
_entity.type
_entity.pdbx_description
1 polymer ?
#
loop_
_entity_poly.entity_id
_entity_poly.type
_entity_poly.pdbx_seq_one_letter_code
_entity_poly.pdbx_strand_id
1 'polypeptide(L)'
;MPLAFLAASLGLANTELLFYTHVAAGAVWFGFALIFPALIGPTLGGLDEEASAAVNTVLIPKAVFFLVGVSLTTVLSGTVLLTPEIGLGYGFGGAWSGLALGLGWGLFAFGLAVPHRLQLSAYYETLSASPDASKLESIEQKNLVVGLFEGAVMLALIALMTGFRLG
;
A
#
# COMPACT_ATOMS: atom_id res chain seq x y z
N MET A 1 8.64 -8.53 -9.05
CA MET A 1 8.37 -9.76 -8.27
C MET A 1 6.86 -9.98 -8.04
N PRO A 2 6.09 -9.09 -7.37
CA PRO A 2 4.68 -9.35 -7.06
C PRO A 2 3.80 -9.62 -8.31
N LEU A 3 3.94 -8.78 -9.34
CA LEU A 3 3.21 -8.93 -10.61
C LEU A 3 3.56 -10.22 -11.37
N ALA A 4 4.73 -10.81 -11.13
CA ALA A 4 5.12 -12.06 -11.77
C ALA A 4 4.28 -13.25 -11.25
N PHE A 5 3.94 -13.25 -9.95
CA PHE A 5 3.05 -14.25 -9.37
C PHE A 5 1.62 -14.10 -9.87
N LEU A 6 1.15 -12.87 -10.05
CA LEU A 6 -0.12 -12.61 -10.72
C LEU A 6 -0.11 -13.16 -12.15
N ALA A 7 0.89 -12.80 -12.95
CA ALA A 7 1.03 -13.30 -14.32
C ALA A 7 1.11 -14.84 -14.39
N ALA A 8 1.85 -15.47 -13.47
CA ALA A 8 1.92 -16.93 -13.37
C ALA A 8 0.57 -17.55 -13.01
N SER A 9 -0.17 -16.94 -12.07
CA SER A 9 -1.52 -17.40 -11.69
C SER A 9 -2.49 -17.38 -12.88
N LEU A 10 -2.43 -16.31 -13.69
CA LEU A 10 -3.24 -16.17 -14.89
C LEU A 10 -2.81 -17.16 -15.98
N GLY A 11 -1.51 -17.28 -16.25
CA GLY A 11 -0.97 -18.17 -17.29
C GLY A 11 -1.19 -19.65 -16.99
N LEU A 12 -1.22 -20.03 -15.71
CA LEU A 12 -1.51 -21.39 -15.25
C LEU A 12 -3.00 -21.65 -15.03
N ALA A 13 -3.86 -20.62 -15.18
CA ALA A 13 -5.27 -20.66 -14.82
C ALA A 13 -5.52 -21.25 -13.42
N ASN A 14 -4.68 -20.87 -12.44
CA ASN A 14 -4.72 -21.45 -11.09
C ASN A 14 -5.32 -20.45 -10.09
N THR A 15 -6.59 -20.67 -9.75
CA THR A 15 -7.35 -19.84 -8.80
C THR A 15 -6.77 -19.87 -7.39
N GLU A 16 -6.24 -21.02 -6.94
CA GLU A 16 -5.63 -21.15 -5.61
C GLU A 16 -4.34 -20.32 -5.51
N LEU A 17 -3.49 -20.41 -6.53
CA LEU A 17 -2.28 -19.58 -6.62
C LEU A 17 -2.62 -18.09 -6.67
N LEU A 18 -3.68 -17.73 -7.41
CA LEU A 18 -4.16 -16.35 -7.49
C LEU A 18 -4.65 -15.85 -6.12
N PHE A 19 -5.39 -16.69 -5.39
CA PHE A 19 -5.88 -16.38 -4.04
C PHE A 19 -4.73 -16.14 -3.06
N TYR A 20 -3.75 -17.04 -3.02
CA TYR A 20 -2.58 -16.83 -2.15
C TYR A 20 -1.73 -15.64 -2.58
N THR A 21 -1.62 -15.37 -3.89
CA THR A 21 -0.95 -14.16 -4.39
C THR A 21 -1.66 -12.90 -3.89
N HIS A 22 -2.99 -12.87 -3.94
CA HIS A 22 -3.79 -11.76 -3.41
C HIS A 22 -3.58 -11.56 -1.92
N VAL A 23 -3.74 -12.61 -1.13
CA VAL A 23 -3.62 -12.54 0.34
C VAL A 23 -2.21 -12.14 0.75
N ALA A 24 -1.17 -12.72 0.13
CA ALA A 24 0.21 -12.40 0.44
C ALA A 24 0.56 -10.95 0.06
N ALA A 25 0.17 -10.49 -1.13
CA ALA A 25 0.39 -9.11 -1.55
C ALA A 25 -0.37 -8.13 -0.65
N GLY A 26 -1.62 -8.44 -0.30
CA GLY A 26 -2.43 -7.63 0.62
C GLY A 26 -1.82 -7.52 2.01
N ALA A 27 -1.36 -8.65 2.57
CA ALA A 27 -0.69 -8.68 3.87
C ALA A 27 0.61 -7.85 3.87
N VAL A 28 1.41 -7.92 2.80
CA VAL A 28 2.63 -7.11 2.68
C VAL A 28 2.30 -5.63 2.55
N TRP A 29 1.32 -5.26 1.72
CA TRP A 29 0.90 -3.86 1.58
C TRP A 29 0.39 -3.29 2.91
N PHE A 30 -0.46 -4.04 3.60
CA PHE A 30 -0.99 -3.66 4.91
C PHE A 30 0.10 -3.57 5.98
N GLY A 31 0.97 -4.58 6.06
CA GLY A 31 2.09 -4.60 6.98
C GLY A 31 2.99 -3.38 6.79
N PHE A 32 3.22 -2.96 5.55
CA PHE A 32 4.01 -1.76 5.29
C PHE A 32 3.32 -0.46 5.74
N ALA A 33 1.99 -0.36 5.62
CA ALA A 33 1.26 0.83 6.05
C ALA A 33 1.25 1.02 7.58
N LEU A 34 1.26 -0.07 8.36
CA LEU A 34 1.22 -0.01 9.83
C LEU A 34 2.57 -0.23 10.52
N ILE A 35 3.28 -1.29 10.14
CA ILE A 35 4.49 -1.75 10.83
C ILE A 35 5.67 -0.87 10.47
N PHE A 36 5.78 -0.45 9.20
CA PHE A 36 6.93 0.32 8.76
C PHE A 36 7.01 1.68 9.48
N PRO A 37 5.95 2.51 9.56
CA PRO A 37 6.01 3.74 10.34
C PRO A 37 6.26 3.50 11.82
N ALA A 38 5.65 2.45 12.40
CA ALA A 38 5.78 2.13 13.82
C ALA A 38 7.18 1.68 14.23
N LEU A 39 7.92 0.99 13.36
CA LEU A 39 9.30 0.56 13.63
C LEU A 39 10.35 1.55 13.09
N ILE A 40 10.21 1.95 11.83
CA ILE A 40 11.23 2.73 11.14
C ILE A 40 11.20 4.19 11.59
N GLY A 41 10.03 4.76 11.90
CA GLY A 41 9.92 6.13 12.42
C GLY A 41 10.77 6.35 13.67
N PRO A 42 10.55 5.59 14.76
CA PRO A 42 11.38 5.67 15.97
C PRO A 42 12.86 5.34 15.73
N THR A 43 13.14 4.38 14.83
CA THR A 43 14.52 3.99 14.50
C THR A 43 15.28 5.13 13.83
N LEU A 44 14.68 5.80 12.84
CA LEU A 44 15.26 6.95 12.15
C LEU A 44 15.37 8.17 13.08
N GLY A 45 14.41 8.37 13.98
CA GLY A 45 14.45 9.44 14.97
C GLY A 45 15.56 9.28 16.01
N GLY A 46 16.13 8.08 16.16
CA GLY A 46 17.28 7.82 17.02
C GLY A 46 18.65 8.04 16.35
N LEU A 47 18.68 8.32 15.05
CA LEU A 47 19.91 8.59 14.29
C LEU A 47 20.21 10.09 14.27
N ASP A 48 21.47 10.45 13.99
CA ASP A 48 21.80 11.81 13.62
C ASP A 48 21.21 12.17 12.24
N GLU A 49 21.15 13.46 11.95
CA GLU A 49 20.49 13.98 10.75
C GLU A 49 21.16 13.49 9.45
N GLU A 50 22.49 13.36 9.46
CA GLU A 50 23.27 12.90 8.32
C GLU A 50 23.03 11.40 8.03
N ALA A 51 23.02 10.54 9.06
CA ALA A 51 22.71 9.12 8.89
C ALA A 51 21.25 8.89 8.50
N SER A 52 20.31 9.64 9.08
CA SER A 52 18.89 9.57 8.71
C SER A 52 18.68 9.95 7.24
N ALA A 53 19.34 11.01 6.76
CA ALA A 53 19.31 11.41 5.36
C ALA A 53 19.92 10.34 4.43
N ALA A 54 21.06 9.76 4.80
CA ALA A 54 21.71 8.70 4.04
C ALA A 54 20.84 7.43 3.90
N VAL A 55 20.11 7.06 4.96
CA VAL A 55 19.16 5.94 4.90
C VAL A 55 17.95 6.31 4.03
N ASN A 56 17.34 7.47 4.26
CA ASN A 56 16.12 7.88 3.58
C ASN A 56 16.30 8.00 2.05
N THR A 57 17.42 8.57 1.60
CA THR A 57 17.72 8.74 0.17
C THR A 57 17.80 7.41 -0.59
N VAL A 58 18.17 6.31 0.07
CA VAL A 58 18.26 4.99 -0.55
C VAL A 58 17.00 4.16 -0.32
N LEU A 59 16.41 4.24 0.89
CA LEU A 59 15.31 3.40 1.32
C LEU A 59 13.97 3.85 0.74
N ILE A 60 13.66 5.14 0.78
CA ILE A 60 12.35 5.67 0.38
C ILE A 60 12.04 5.33 -1.09
N PRO A 61 12.92 5.60 -2.08
CA PRO A 61 12.60 5.30 -3.48
C PRO A 61 12.33 3.82 -3.72
N LYS A 62 13.09 2.93 -3.07
CA LYS A 62 12.91 1.48 -3.15
C LYS A 62 11.59 1.03 -2.52
N ALA A 63 11.27 1.57 -1.34
CA ALA A 63 10.02 1.31 -0.64
C ALA A 63 8.81 1.73 -1.48
N VAL A 64 8.84 2.92 -2.08
CA VAL A 64 7.77 3.42 -2.97
C VAL A 64 7.57 2.49 -4.16
N PHE A 65 8.64 2.18 -4.91
CA PHE A 65 8.53 1.32 -6.08
C PHE A 65 8.01 -0.08 -5.71
N PHE A 66 8.50 -0.64 -4.61
CA PHE A 66 8.05 -1.92 -4.09
C PHE A 66 6.57 -1.88 -3.72
N LEU A 67 6.13 -0.85 -2.99
CA LEU A 67 4.74 -0.69 -2.56
C LEU A 67 3.78 -0.53 -3.73
N VAL A 68 4.14 0.24 -4.75
CA VAL A 68 3.32 0.38 -5.96
C VAL A 68 3.12 -0.99 -6.62
N GLY A 69 4.18 -1.78 -6.75
CA GLY A 69 4.07 -3.13 -7.32
C GLY A 69 3.22 -4.09 -6.50
N VAL A 70 3.38 -4.08 -5.17
CA VAL A 70 2.62 -4.93 -4.25
C VAL A 70 1.15 -4.52 -4.22
N SER A 71 0.85 -3.24 -4.00
CA SER A 71 -0.52 -2.72 -3.93
C SER A 71 -1.29 -2.94 -5.23
N LEU A 72 -0.64 -2.69 -6.38
CA LEU A 72 -1.22 -2.98 -7.70
C LEU A 72 -1.52 -4.47 -7.86
N THR A 73 -0.62 -5.35 -7.41
CA THR A 73 -0.83 -6.80 -7.44
C THR A 73 -2.04 -7.19 -6.59
N THR A 74 -2.20 -6.61 -5.40
CA THR A 74 -3.34 -6.85 -4.51
C THR A 74 -4.66 -6.48 -5.19
N VAL A 75 -4.78 -5.26 -5.74
CA VAL A 75 -6.03 -4.80 -6.35
C VAL A 75 -6.35 -5.54 -7.65
N LEU A 76 -5.36 -5.82 -8.49
CA LEU A 76 -5.55 -6.59 -9.73
C LEU A 76 -5.96 -8.04 -9.46
N SER A 77 -5.26 -8.73 -8.55
CA SER A 77 -5.62 -10.10 -8.19
C SER A 77 -7.01 -10.16 -7.56
N GLY A 78 -7.38 -9.17 -6.73
CA GLY A 78 -8.74 -9.03 -6.20
C GLY A 78 -9.78 -8.85 -7.29
N THR A 79 -9.51 -8.00 -8.29
CA THR A 79 -10.38 -7.84 -9.46
C THR A 79 -10.59 -9.16 -10.19
N VAL A 80 -9.52 -9.91 -10.48
CA VAL A 80 -9.63 -11.18 -11.20
C VAL A 80 -10.44 -12.21 -10.39
N LEU A 81 -10.18 -12.32 -9.08
CA LEU A 81 -10.93 -13.23 -8.19
C LEU A 81 -12.43 -12.90 -8.09
N LEU A 82 -12.81 -11.65 -8.38
CA LEU A 82 -14.19 -11.15 -8.38
C LEU A 82 -14.85 -11.16 -9.76
N THR A 83 -14.14 -11.54 -10.82
CA THR A 83 -14.66 -11.55 -12.19
C THR A 83 -14.78 -13.00 -12.67
N PRO A 84 -15.88 -13.70 -12.32
CA PRO A 84 -16.07 -15.12 -12.64
C PRO A 84 -16.08 -15.40 -14.15
N GLU A 85 -16.35 -14.40 -14.98
CA GLU A 85 -16.31 -14.48 -16.44
C GLU A 85 -14.90 -14.76 -16.98
N ILE A 86 -13.86 -14.45 -16.18
CA ILE A 86 -12.45 -14.74 -16.49
C ILE A 86 -12.08 -16.19 -16.10
N GLY A 87 -12.99 -16.94 -15.47
CA GLY A 87 -12.79 -18.35 -15.12
C GLY A 87 -11.92 -18.61 -13.90
N LEU A 88 -11.46 -17.55 -13.22
CA LEU A 88 -10.59 -17.59 -12.03
C LEU A 88 -11.25 -16.97 -10.79
N GLY A 89 -12.58 -17.05 -10.73
CA GLY A 89 -13.35 -16.59 -9.57
C GLY A 89 -13.23 -17.56 -8.40
N TYR A 90 -13.07 -17.05 -7.18
CA TYR A 90 -13.08 -17.87 -5.95
C TYR A 90 -14.48 -17.93 -5.30
N GLY A 91 -15.52 -17.54 -6.03
CA GLY A 91 -16.91 -17.55 -5.55
C GLY A 91 -17.25 -16.44 -4.55
N PHE A 92 -16.38 -15.44 -4.37
CA PHE A 92 -16.71 -14.22 -3.61
C PHE A 92 -17.69 -13.37 -4.41
N GLY A 93 -18.97 -13.42 -4.05
CA GLY A 93 -20.03 -12.63 -4.68
C GLY A 93 -20.75 -11.73 -3.68
N GLY A 94 -21.36 -10.65 -4.18
CA GLY A 94 -22.22 -9.76 -3.40
C GLY A 94 -21.71 -8.32 -3.28
N ALA A 95 -22.53 -7.46 -2.70
CA ALA A 95 -22.21 -6.03 -2.56
C ALA A 95 -20.96 -5.78 -1.71
N TRP A 96 -20.69 -6.62 -0.70
CA TRP A 96 -19.56 -6.45 0.21
C TRP A 96 -18.20 -6.63 -0.46
N SER A 97 -18.05 -7.64 -1.31
CA SER A 97 -16.80 -7.87 -2.04
C SER A 97 -16.57 -6.82 -3.12
N GLY A 98 -17.64 -6.33 -3.76
CA GLY A 98 -17.58 -5.18 -4.66
C GLY A 98 -17.18 -3.88 -3.96
N LEU A 99 -17.73 -3.61 -2.77
CA LEU A 99 -17.34 -2.46 -1.94
C LEU A 99 -15.89 -2.57 -1.48
N ALA A 100 -15.44 -3.75 -1.03
CA ALA A 100 -14.06 -3.98 -0.65
C ALA A 100 -13.10 -3.74 -1.81
N LEU A 101 -13.44 -4.22 -3.01
CA LEU A 101 -12.65 -3.99 -4.22
C LEU A 101 -12.60 -2.50 -4.59
N GLY A 102 -13.74 -1.81 -4.55
CA GLY A 102 -13.82 -0.38 -4.81
C GLY A 102 -12.98 0.45 -3.83
N LEU A 103 -13.06 0.12 -2.54
CA LEU A 103 -12.22 0.75 -1.50
C LEU A 103 -10.73 0.42 -1.69
N GLY A 104 -10.39 -0.80 -2.09
CA GLY A 104 -9.00 -1.20 -2.39
C GLY A 104 -8.41 -0.40 -3.56
N TRP A 105 -9.15 -0.27 -4.66
CA TRP A 105 -8.76 0.58 -5.79
C TRP A 105 -8.70 2.06 -5.42
N GLY A 106 -9.66 2.54 -4.62
CA GLY A 106 -9.67 3.90 -4.10
C GLY A 106 -8.44 4.20 -3.25
N LEU A 107 -8.07 3.28 -2.37
CA LEU A 107 -6.87 3.39 -1.53
C LEU A 107 -5.58 3.34 -2.35
N PHE A 108 -5.51 2.48 -3.38
CA PHE A 108 -4.38 2.44 -4.31
C PHE A 108 -4.22 3.78 -5.05
N ALA A 109 -5.32 4.30 -5.61
CA ALA A 109 -5.30 5.59 -6.32
C ALA A 109 -4.96 6.76 -5.37
N PHE A 110 -5.50 6.74 -4.16
CA PHE A 110 -5.17 7.69 -3.10
C PHE A 110 -3.67 7.64 -2.76
N GLY A 111 -3.11 6.44 -2.58
CA GLY A 111 -1.69 6.23 -2.30
C GLY A 111 -0.76 6.79 -3.37
N LEU A 112 -1.15 6.65 -4.65
CA LEU A 112 -0.43 7.25 -5.78
C LEU A 112 -0.59 8.77 -5.86
N ALA A 113 -1.73 9.30 -5.43
CA ALA A 113 -2.03 10.73 -5.57
C ALA A 113 -1.53 11.57 -4.40
N VAL A 114 -1.68 11.09 -3.16
CA VAL A 114 -1.49 11.88 -1.94
C VAL A 114 -0.13 11.60 -1.28
N PRO A 115 0.16 10.40 -0.72
CA PRO A 115 1.48 10.10 -0.15
C PRO A 115 2.63 10.34 -1.12
N HIS A 116 2.49 9.91 -2.38
CA HIS A 116 3.55 10.10 -3.38
C HIS A 116 3.83 11.59 -3.64
N ARG A 117 2.81 12.44 -3.67
CA ARG A 117 2.99 13.90 -3.79
C ARG A 117 3.66 14.48 -2.55
N LEU A 118 3.28 14.04 -1.35
CA LEU A 118 3.90 14.49 -0.10
C LEU A 118 5.39 14.11 -0.06
N GLN A 119 5.72 12.87 -0.43
CA GLN A 119 7.10 12.39 -0.51
C GLN A 119 7.94 13.13 -1.56
N LEU A 120 7.38 13.38 -2.75
CA LEU A 120 8.05 14.20 -3.76
C LEU A 120 8.27 15.62 -3.26
N SER A 121 7.28 16.22 -2.61
CA SER A 121 7.42 17.58 -2.06
C SER A 121 8.50 17.66 -0.98
N ALA A 122 8.57 16.67 -0.08
CA ALA A 122 9.64 16.57 0.92
C ALA A 122 11.01 16.38 0.28
N TYR A 123 11.10 15.50 -0.72
CA TYR A 123 12.34 15.24 -1.46
C TYR A 123 12.87 16.51 -2.15
N TYR A 124 12.03 17.22 -2.89
CA TYR A 124 12.45 18.44 -3.58
C TYR A 124 12.75 19.61 -2.63
N GLU A 125 12.04 19.73 -1.51
CA GLU A 125 12.32 20.74 -0.48
C GLU A 125 13.68 20.48 0.18
N THR A 126 14.01 19.21 0.43
CA THR A 126 15.31 18.80 0.99
C THR A 126 16.47 19.08 0.04
N LEU A 127 16.24 18.95 -1.28
CA LEU A 127 17.23 19.27 -2.31
C LEU A 127 17.32 20.77 -2.66
N SER A 128 16.45 21.60 -2.09
CA SER A 128 16.43 23.03 -2.40
C SER A 128 17.69 23.73 -1.86
N ALA A 129 18.07 24.84 -2.47
CA ALA A 129 19.24 25.61 -2.05
C ALA A 129 19.09 26.24 -0.64
N SER A 130 17.87 26.33 -0.14
CA SER A 130 17.54 26.86 1.19
C SER A 130 16.34 26.10 1.78
N PRO A 131 16.54 24.88 2.32
CA PRO A 131 15.46 24.06 2.85
C PRO A 131 14.72 24.74 4.00
N ASP A 132 13.38 24.76 3.92
CA ASP A 132 12.52 25.33 4.96
C ASP A 132 12.07 24.24 5.96
N ALA A 133 12.67 24.26 7.15
CA ALA A 133 12.36 23.33 8.23
C ALA A 133 10.87 23.31 8.61
N SER A 134 10.19 24.48 8.58
CA SER A 134 8.77 24.57 8.94
C SER A 134 7.87 23.88 7.91
N LYS A 135 8.24 23.93 6.62
CA LYS A 135 7.53 23.20 5.57
C LYS A 135 7.74 21.70 5.71
N LEU A 136 8.96 21.27 5.96
CA LEU A 136 9.29 19.85 6.15
C LEU A 136 8.50 19.25 7.32
N GLU A 137 8.47 19.94 8.47
CA GLU A 137 7.66 19.53 9.62
C GLU A 137 6.16 19.44 9.28
N SER A 138 5.64 20.41 8.53
CA SER A 138 4.22 20.38 8.10
C SER A 138 3.91 19.21 7.15
N ILE A 139 4.88 18.81 6.32
CA ILE A 139 4.75 17.65 5.42
C ILE A 139 4.79 16.35 6.23
N GLU A 140 5.67 16.26 7.24
CA GLU A 140 5.75 15.12 8.13
C GLU A 140 4.46 14.89 8.91
N GLN A 141 3.89 15.96 9.51
CA GLN A 141 2.59 15.92 10.18
C GLN A 141 1.47 15.40 9.26
N LYS A 142 1.43 15.89 8.01
CA LYS A 142 0.47 15.41 7.01
C LYS A 142 0.69 13.94 6.67
N ASN A 143 1.93 13.51 6.49
CA ASN A 143 2.26 12.11 6.23
C ASN A 143 1.80 11.19 7.36
N LEU A 144 1.95 11.61 8.61
CA LEU A 144 1.48 10.85 9.77
C LEU A 144 -0.05 10.68 9.76
N VAL A 145 -0.79 11.77 9.53
CA VAL A 145 -2.26 11.73 9.44
C VAL A 145 -2.72 10.85 8.27
N VAL A 146 -2.06 10.98 7.13
CA VAL A 146 -2.34 10.16 5.94
C VAL A 146 -2.08 8.68 6.22
N GLY A 147 -0.95 8.34 6.84
CA GLY A 147 -0.63 6.94 7.20
C GLY A 147 -1.64 6.34 8.18
N LEU A 148 -2.08 7.09 9.20
CA LEU A 148 -3.13 6.65 10.11
C LEU A 148 -4.47 6.41 9.40
N PHE A 149 -4.83 7.30 8.47
CA PHE A 149 -6.02 7.15 7.65
C PHE A 149 -5.93 5.89 6.77
N GLU A 150 -4.82 5.67 6.07
CA GLU A 150 -4.61 4.47 5.27
C GLU A 150 -4.70 3.20 6.11
N GLY A 151 -4.07 3.19 7.29
CA GLY A 151 -4.15 2.08 8.24
C GLY A 151 -5.59 1.77 8.68
N ALA A 152 -6.38 2.80 9.00
CA ALA A 152 -7.77 2.64 9.38
C ALA A 152 -8.63 2.09 8.22
N VAL A 153 -8.43 2.58 6.99
CA VAL A 153 -9.11 2.06 5.80
C VAL A 153 -8.75 0.61 5.53
N MET A 154 -7.48 0.22 5.73
CA MET A 154 -7.06 -1.16 5.57
C MET A 154 -7.66 -2.11 6.62
N LEU A 155 -7.82 -1.66 7.87
CA LEU A 155 -8.56 -2.42 8.89
C LEU A 155 -10.03 -2.59 8.51
N ALA A 156 -10.66 -1.53 7.98
CA ALA A 156 -12.02 -1.61 7.46
C ALA A 156 -12.12 -2.60 6.29
N LEU A 157 -11.16 -2.58 5.36
CA LEU A 157 -11.07 -3.54 4.25
C LEU A 157 -10.99 -4.98 4.75
N ILE A 158 -10.19 -5.27 5.78
CA ILE A 158 -10.13 -6.61 6.39
C ILE A 158 -11.50 -7.00 6.97
N ALA A 159 -12.18 -6.09 7.67
CA ALA A 159 -13.52 -6.35 8.21
C ALA A 159 -14.56 -6.59 7.11
N LEU A 160 -14.48 -5.85 5.99
CA LEU A 160 -15.31 -6.01 4.80
C LEU A 160 -15.05 -7.35 4.08
N MET A 161 -13.78 -7.75 3.95
CA MET A 161 -13.38 -8.99 3.25
C MET A 161 -13.66 -10.26 4.08
N THR A 162 -13.51 -10.19 5.40
CA THR A 162 -14.00 -11.23 6.32
C THR A 162 -15.53 -11.21 6.46
N GLY A 163 -16.15 -10.17 5.89
CA GLY A 163 -17.56 -10.05 5.66
C GLY A 163 -18.38 -9.95 6.93
N PHE A 164 -17.85 -9.33 8.01
CA PHE A 164 -18.48 -9.23 9.35
C PHE A 164 -19.63 -10.24 9.45
N ARG A 165 -19.25 -11.52 9.59
CA ARG A 165 -20.04 -12.75 9.35
C ARG A 165 -21.26 -12.91 10.29
N LEU A 166 -21.82 -11.79 10.75
CA LEU A 166 -22.94 -11.54 11.67
C LEU A 166 -23.98 -10.59 11.03
N GLY A 167 -24.25 -10.76 9.74
CA GLY A 167 -25.39 -10.17 9.05
C GLY A 167 -26.05 -11.21 8.16
#